data_AF-A0A8H5WMN7-F1
#
_entry.id   AF-A0A8H5WMN7-F1
#
_cell.length_a   1.000
_cell.length_b   1.000
_cell.length_c   1.000
_cell.angle_alpha   90.00
_cell.angle_beta   90.00
_cell.angle_gamma   90.00
#
_symmetry.space_group_name_H-M   'P 1'
#
loop_
_entity.id
_entity.type
_entity.pdbx_description
1 polymer ?
#
loop_
_entity_poly.entity_id
_entity_poly.type
_entity_poly.pdbx_seq_one_letter_code
_entity_poly.pdbx_strand_id
1 'polypeptide(L)'
;MSDNQPCKHYSYHYHPMKRFRPLILQVYNDLNMIAVSTVAAQLALDVRGPVPPDAIDHIVPRLRFLARQQSSNADQEFLRIWNDSQTKKDFDDFDPAVTTEASEGLKIVWRVCLRVFWTSPHEILSSKNDLRYRPTPPPGMEASHVVFTPKFSRLFAKLAVHPCWDGYDSLLVMAIQYTVKVRLDCRLSWPIIDGLPYHVEYCPALESLSEMFDDNGHHLPATASIQQMHLQAREALTGATPSEFSDFLVFLGQIARMYPSSDYSQRYLGISMLPVTTKDLQILTMAVKRFDWENIDWKDTPKAVFEAFERKGGLSDDQYPRNNQELKRFIRRALRISYHSVAGWRDRIRRTDLAYETPSDNEVLPGDESGFESD
;
A
#
# COMPACT_ATOMS: atom_id res chain seq x y z
N MET A 1 -65.24 40.80 62.96
CA MET A 1 -65.37 41.46 61.66
C MET A 1 -64.53 40.70 60.65
N SER A 2 -65.19 40.17 59.61
CA SER A 2 -64.68 40.01 58.23
C SER A 2 -63.47 39.09 57.97
N ASP A 3 -63.42 38.22 56.97
CA ASP A 3 -64.42 37.70 56.03
C ASP A 3 -63.96 36.34 55.47
N ASN A 4 -64.96 35.60 55.01
CA ASN A 4 -64.92 34.28 54.40
C ASN A 4 -64.48 34.30 52.92
N GLN A 5 -63.77 33.23 52.52
CA GLN A 5 -63.95 32.44 51.26
C GLN A 5 -63.61 33.05 49.87
N PRO A 6 -63.59 32.24 48.77
CA PRO A 6 -63.09 30.86 48.61
C PRO A 6 -62.33 30.63 47.27
N CYS A 7 -61.66 29.47 47.16
CA CYS A 7 -61.20 28.87 45.90
C CYS A 7 -62.37 28.57 44.94
N LYS A 8 -62.16 28.80 43.64
CA LYS A 8 -63.05 28.32 42.55
C LYS A 8 -62.26 27.54 41.50
N HIS A 9 -62.71 26.30 41.26
CA HIS A 9 -62.49 25.51 40.06
C HIS A 9 -63.19 26.13 38.84
N TYR A 10 -62.60 26.01 37.65
CA TYR A 10 -63.37 25.91 36.40
C TYR A 10 -62.75 24.92 35.41
N SER A 11 -63.67 24.23 34.73
CA SER A 11 -63.54 23.05 33.88
C SER A 11 -63.19 23.38 32.42
N TYR A 12 -62.71 22.36 31.71
CA TYR A 12 -62.36 22.27 30.29
C TYR A 12 -63.48 22.63 29.30
N HIS A 13 -63.07 23.22 28.17
CA HIS A 13 -63.72 23.08 26.86
C HIS A 13 -62.66 22.89 25.74
N TYR A 14 -62.79 21.81 24.98
CA TYR A 14 -62.18 21.51 23.66
C TYR A 14 -62.98 22.25 22.56
N HIS A 15 -62.53 22.75 21.39
CA HIS A 15 -61.70 22.32 20.23
C HIS A 15 -61.68 23.53 19.22
N PRO A 16 -61.05 23.56 18.00
CA PRO A 16 -60.06 22.68 17.35
C PRO A 16 -58.86 23.40 16.67
N MET A 17 -57.95 22.59 16.11
CA MET A 17 -56.67 22.89 15.46
C MET A 17 -56.68 23.84 14.25
N LYS A 18 -55.61 24.64 14.11
CA LYS A 18 -54.91 24.83 12.83
C LYS A 18 -53.43 24.49 13.00
N ARG A 19 -52.96 23.58 12.14
CA ARG A 19 -51.61 23.02 12.06
C ARG A 19 -50.56 24.12 11.87
N PHE A 20 -49.70 24.31 12.85
CA PHE A 20 -48.34 24.80 12.61
C PHE A 20 -47.42 23.58 12.63
N ARG A 21 -46.84 23.24 11.46
CA ARG A 21 -45.77 22.25 11.36
C ARG A 21 -44.58 22.77 12.18
N PRO A 22 -43.96 21.96 13.06
CA PRO A 22 -42.85 22.43 13.86
C PRO A 22 -41.56 22.48 13.02
N LEU A 23 -40.83 23.60 13.12
CA LEU A 23 -39.44 23.80 12.66
C LEU A 23 -38.42 22.78 13.22
N ILE A 24 -38.86 21.77 13.95
CA ILE A 24 -38.02 20.78 14.63
C ILE A 24 -37.55 19.67 13.67
N LEU A 25 -38.22 19.48 12.53
CA LEU A 25 -37.79 18.53 11.49
C LEU A 25 -36.70 19.07 10.55
N GLN A 26 -36.39 20.37 10.62
CA GLN A 26 -35.35 20.98 9.79
C GLN A 26 -34.02 21.13 10.54
N VAL A 27 -34.06 21.18 11.88
CA VAL A 27 -32.85 21.27 12.73
C VAL A 27 -32.24 19.88 13.01
N TYR A 28 -32.98 18.79 12.83
CA TYR A 28 -32.45 17.43 12.96
C TYR A 28 -31.75 16.90 11.70
N ASN A 29 -31.80 17.62 10.58
CA ASN A 29 -31.09 17.26 9.34
C ASN A 29 -29.69 17.90 9.22
N ASP A 30 -29.31 18.80 10.13
CA ASP A 30 -28.06 19.57 10.06
C ASP A 30 -27.01 19.17 11.13
N LEU A 31 -27.24 18.08 11.87
CA LEU A 31 -26.11 17.35 12.45
C LEU A 31 -25.40 16.64 11.29
N ASN A 32 -24.49 17.38 10.64
CA ASN A 32 -23.49 16.84 9.72
C ASN A 32 -22.83 15.63 10.38
N MET A 33 -23.36 14.44 10.11
CA MET A 33 -22.60 13.22 10.29
C MET A 33 -21.37 13.40 9.42
N ILE A 34 -20.22 13.60 10.06
CA ILE A 34 -18.94 13.71 9.37
C ILE A 34 -18.84 12.44 8.51
N ALA A 35 -18.70 12.60 7.19
CA ALA A 35 -18.61 11.46 6.30
C ALA A 35 -17.48 10.53 6.76
N VAL A 36 -17.69 9.22 6.74
CA VAL A 36 -16.73 8.20 7.19
C VAL A 36 -15.34 8.44 6.59
N SER A 37 -15.28 8.71 5.29
CA SER A 37 -14.07 9.10 4.54
C SER A 37 -13.36 10.32 5.10
N THR A 38 -14.08 11.27 5.68
CA THR A 38 -13.49 12.47 6.32
C THR A 38 -12.86 12.13 7.66
N VAL A 39 -13.44 11.19 8.42
CA VAL A 39 -12.83 10.65 9.65
C VAL A 39 -11.61 9.81 9.29
N ALA A 40 -11.74 8.88 8.34
CA ALA A 40 -10.64 8.06 7.83
C ALA A 40 -9.45 8.88 7.31
N ALA A 41 -9.71 9.91 6.50
CA ALA A 41 -8.68 10.82 6.03
C ALA A 41 -8.01 11.60 7.17
N GLN A 42 -8.78 12.00 8.18
CA GLN A 42 -8.25 12.67 9.36
C GLN A 42 -7.35 11.70 10.15
N LEU A 43 -7.77 10.45 10.36
CA LEU A 43 -6.95 9.41 10.98
C LEU A 43 -5.64 9.21 10.22
N ALA A 44 -5.67 9.10 8.90
CA ALA A 44 -4.45 8.99 8.08
C ALA A 44 -3.49 10.18 8.26
N LEU A 45 -4.03 11.38 8.53
CA LEU A 45 -3.25 12.59 8.81
C LEU A 45 -2.80 12.71 10.28
N ASP A 46 -3.53 12.12 11.22
CA ASP A 46 -3.27 12.22 12.66
C ASP A 46 -2.34 11.12 13.16
N VAL A 47 -2.43 9.90 12.60
CA VAL A 47 -1.62 8.73 13.00
C VAL A 47 -0.13 9.03 12.89
N ARG A 48 0.28 9.77 11.86
CA ARG A 48 1.62 10.36 11.77
C ARG A 48 1.47 11.81 11.38
N GLY A 49 2.12 12.73 12.09
CA GLY A 49 2.17 14.13 11.67
C GLY A 49 2.93 14.32 10.34
N PRO A 50 3.00 15.58 9.83
CA PRO A 50 3.90 15.93 8.75
C PRO A 50 5.33 15.46 9.05
N VAL A 51 6.06 15.05 8.01
CA VAL A 51 7.44 14.56 8.17
C VAL A 51 8.32 15.69 8.75
N PRO A 52 8.94 15.49 9.93
CA PRO A 52 9.85 16.47 10.51
C PRO A 52 11.07 16.71 9.61
N PRO A 53 11.58 17.95 9.49
CA PRO A 53 12.73 18.25 8.64
C PRO A 53 14.01 17.46 8.98
N ASP A 54 14.19 17.10 10.23
CA ASP A 54 15.31 16.31 10.75
C ASP A 54 15.14 14.79 10.50
N ALA A 55 13.90 14.33 10.31
CA ALA A 55 13.60 12.92 10.02
C ALA A 55 13.80 12.54 8.54
N ILE A 56 13.79 13.50 7.61
CA ILE A 56 13.78 13.20 6.17
C ILE A 56 15.02 12.43 5.69
N ASP A 57 16.19 12.71 6.27
CA ASP A 57 17.44 12.01 5.94
C ASP A 57 17.49 10.59 6.58
N HIS A 58 16.57 10.25 7.48
CA HIS A 58 16.35 8.87 7.97
C HIS A 58 15.33 8.13 7.12
N ILE A 59 14.28 8.83 6.68
CA ILE A 59 13.21 8.27 5.83
C ILE A 59 13.69 8.01 4.40
N VAL A 60 14.49 8.93 3.84
CA VAL A 60 15.11 8.79 2.52
C VAL A 60 16.64 8.87 2.65
N PRO A 61 17.28 7.79 3.12
CA PRO A 61 18.65 7.86 3.60
C PRO A 61 19.67 8.20 2.52
N ARG A 62 20.78 8.81 2.95
CA ARG A 62 21.96 8.95 2.09
C ARG A 62 22.74 7.64 2.14
N LEU A 63 23.19 7.16 0.98
CA LEU A 63 23.97 5.90 0.88
C LEU A 63 25.16 5.83 1.86
N ARG A 64 25.80 6.97 2.17
CA ARG A 64 26.91 7.04 3.13
C ARG A 64 26.53 6.59 4.55
N PHE A 65 25.25 6.65 4.92
CA PHE A 65 24.78 6.15 6.22
C PHE A 65 24.77 4.62 6.28
N LEU A 66 24.60 3.93 5.14
CA LEU A 66 24.57 2.47 5.05
C LEU A 66 25.95 1.85 4.79
N ALA A 67 26.87 2.61 4.19
CA ALA A 67 28.21 2.15 3.81
C ALA A 67 29.15 1.81 4.99
N ARG A 68 28.75 2.08 6.26
CA ARG A 68 29.59 1.80 7.43
C ARG A 68 29.72 0.30 7.77
N GLN A 69 29.00 -0.60 7.09
CA GLN A 69 28.95 -2.03 7.43
C GLN A 69 29.26 -3.02 6.28
N GLN A 70 29.67 -2.57 5.08
CA GLN A 70 29.82 -3.47 3.92
C GLN A 70 31.24 -3.58 3.34
N SER A 71 31.49 -4.67 2.61
CA SER A 71 32.78 -5.00 1.99
C SER A 71 33.06 -4.12 0.76
N SER A 72 34.34 -3.91 0.42
CA SER A 72 34.74 -3.21 -0.81
C SER A 72 34.21 -3.84 -2.10
N ASN A 73 33.91 -5.14 -2.08
CA ASN A 73 33.40 -5.89 -3.23
C ASN A 73 31.92 -5.60 -3.50
N ALA A 74 31.11 -5.43 -2.44
CA ALA A 74 29.70 -5.06 -2.56
C ALA A 74 29.54 -3.67 -3.18
N ASP A 75 30.39 -2.71 -2.80
CA ASP A 75 30.38 -1.35 -3.38
C ASP A 75 30.77 -1.35 -4.87
N GLN A 76 31.76 -2.16 -5.27
CA GLN A 76 32.13 -2.32 -6.68
C GLN A 76 31.01 -2.98 -7.50
N GLU A 77 30.40 -4.06 -6.99
CA GLU A 77 29.28 -4.69 -7.65
C GLU A 77 28.10 -3.72 -7.76
N PHE A 78 27.77 -2.98 -6.69
CA PHE A 78 26.74 -1.93 -6.70
C PHE A 78 26.98 -0.93 -7.83
N LEU A 79 28.18 -0.35 -7.92
CA LEU A 79 28.49 0.63 -8.96
C LEU A 79 28.34 0.02 -10.36
N ARG A 80 28.78 -1.23 -10.54
CA ARG A 80 28.64 -1.96 -11.80
C ARG A 80 27.17 -2.14 -12.17
N ILE A 81 26.38 -2.80 -11.31
CA ILE A 81 24.97 -3.07 -11.62
C ILE A 81 24.13 -1.81 -11.73
N TRP A 82 24.44 -0.75 -10.97
CA TRP A 82 23.74 0.54 -11.09
C TRP A 82 24.09 1.26 -12.39
N ASN A 83 25.37 1.30 -12.77
CA ASN A 83 25.78 2.03 -13.97
C ASN A 83 25.31 1.37 -15.26
N ASP A 84 25.19 0.04 -15.26
CA ASP A 84 24.75 -0.74 -16.42
C ASP A 84 23.22 -0.83 -16.55
N SER A 85 22.46 -0.35 -15.56
CA SER A 85 21.02 -0.62 -15.46
C SER A 85 20.13 0.24 -16.36
N GLN A 86 19.02 -0.32 -16.80
CA GLN A 86 17.94 0.43 -17.44
C GLN A 86 17.31 1.42 -16.45
N THR A 87 17.17 1.05 -15.19
CA THR A 87 16.65 1.91 -14.12
C THR A 87 17.47 3.20 -13.98
N LYS A 88 18.81 3.14 -14.11
CA LYS A 88 19.64 4.36 -14.08
C LYS A 88 19.41 5.20 -15.33
N LYS A 89 19.27 4.60 -16.52
CA LYS A 89 18.97 5.33 -17.76
C LYS A 89 17.63 6.05 -17.64
N ASP A 90 16.57 5.33 -17.29
CA ASP A 90 15.25 5.90 -17.04
C ASP A 90 15.28 6.99 -15.97
N PHE A 91 16.10 6.79 -14.92
CA PHE A 91 16.32 7.83 -13.93
C PHE A 91 17.01 9.03 -14.57
N ASP A 92 18.11 8.89 -15.28
CA ASP A 92 18.85 10.03 -15.83
C ASP A 92 18.00 10.80 -16.86
N ASP A 93 17.14 10.12 -17.63
CA ASP A 93 16.24 10.69 -18.63
C ASP A 93 14.99 11.37 -18.03
N PHE A 94 14.58 10.98 -16.82
CA PHE A 94 13.42 11.57 -16.16
C PHE A 94 13.67 13.05 -15.77
N ASP A 95 12.80 13.97 -16.17
CA ASP A 95 12.80 15.34 -15.63
C ASP A 95 11.49 15.62 -14.87
N PRO A 96 11.50 15.73 -13.52
CA PRO A 96 10.30 16.05 -12.75
C PRO A 96 9.77 17.48 -13.00
N ALA A 97 10.54 18.36 -13.62
CA ALA A 97 10.07 19.68 -14.05
C ALA A 97 9.16 19.61 -15.27
N VAL A 98 9.23 18.54 -16.07
CA VAL A 98 8.31 18.31 -17.18
C VAL A 98 7.00 17.74 -16.64
N THR A 99 5.92 18.48 -16.82
CA THR A 99 4.57 18.10 -16.39
C THR A 99 3.96 17.11 -17.39
N THR A 100 4.07 15.82 -17.07
CA THR A 100 3.35 14.73 -17.71
C THR A 100 2.40 14.07 -16.71
N GLU A 101 1.38 13.35 -17.16
CA GLU A 101 0.47 12.62 -16.26
C GLU A 101 1.24 11.63 -15.36
N ALA A 102 2.30 11.02 -15.88
CA ALA A 102 3.15 10.09 -15.14
C ALA A 102 4.00 10.82 -14.08
N SER A 103 4.56 11.99 -14.42
CA SER A 103 5.34 12.83 -13.51
C SER A 103 4.48 13.37 -12.36
N GLU A 104 3.27 13.86 -12.66
CA GLU A 104 2.32 14.34 -11.64
C GLU A 104 1.80 13.20 -10.77
N GLY A 105 1.45 12.05 -11.37
CA GLY A 105 1.09 10.86 -10.60
C GLY A 105 2.20 10.44 -9.64
N LEU A 106 3.46 10.48 -10.09
CA LEU A 106 4.62 10.15 -9.26
C LEU A 106 4.77 11.13 -8.09
N LYS A 107 4.59 12.45 -8.31
CA LYS A 107 4.62 13.47 -7.25
C LYS A 107 3.56 13.18 -6.19
N ILE A 108 2.34 12.87 -6.61
CA ILE A 108 1.22 12.58 -5.70
C ILE A 108 1.54 11.36 -4.84
N VAL A 109 1.93 10.24 -5.43
CA VAL A 109 2.20 9.02 -4.65
C VAL A 109 3.39 9.21 -3.69
N TRP A 110 4.42 9.98 -4.08
CA TRP A 110 5.50 10.34 -3.16
C TRP A 110 5.01 11.16 -1.96
N ARG A 111 4.18 12.18 -2.19
CA ARG A 111 3.58 12.99 -1.11
C ARG A 111 2.74 12.11 -0.18
N VAL A 112 1.90 11.25 -0.74
CA VAL A 112 1.06 10.32 0.05
C VAL A 112 1.89 9.37 0.90
N CYS A 113 2.84 8.63 0.31
CA CYS A 113 3.64 7.67 1.05
C CYS A 113 4.48 8.33 2.16
N LEU A 114 5.07 9.50 1.87
CA LEU A 114 5.78 10.25 2.89
C LEU A 114 4.84 10.76 3.98
N ARG A 115 3.62 11.20 3.63
CA ARG A 115 2.66 11.75 4.59
C ARG A 115 2.04 10.69 5.50
N VAL A 116 1.70 9.53 4.95
CA VAL A 116 0.97 8.47 5.66
C VAL A 116 1.91 7.50 6.35
N PHE A 117 2.98 7.09 5.65
CA PHE A 117 3.83 5.98 6.09
C PHE A 117 5.24 6.41 6.48
N TRP A 118 5.64 7.66 6.23
CA TRP A 118 7.03 8.10 6.37
C TRP A 118 8.00 7.17 5.62
N THR A 119 7.62 6.78 4.41
CA THR A 119 8.43 5.94 3.51
C THR A 119 8.27 6.43 2.08
N SER A 120 9.17 6.01 1.19
CA SER A 120 9.02 6.30 -0.24
C SER A 120 8.29 5.17 -0.97
N PRO A 121 7.54 5.46 -2.03
CA PRO A 121 6.91 4.40 -2.82
C PRO A 121 7.95 3.48 -3.47
N HIS A 122 9.15 3.99 -3.78
CA HIS A 122 10.26 3.18 -4.28
C HIS A 122 10.87 2.28 -3.20
N GLU A 123 10.84 2.65 -1.93
CA GLU A 123 11.23 1.79 -0.81
C GLU A 123 10.18 0.70 -0.59
N ILE A 124 8.87 1.04 -0.66
CA ILE A 124 7.78 0.06 -0.62
C ILE A 124 7.97 -0.99 -1.73
N LEU A 125 8.28 -0.55 -2.95
CA LEU A 125 8.54 -1.40 -4.11
C LEU A 125 10.04 -1.67 -4.33
N SER A 126 10.75 -2.09 -3.27
CA SER A 126 12.18 -2.40 -3.32
C SER A 126 12.52 -3.84 -2.92
N SER A 127 13.79 -4.19 -3.12
CA SER A 127 14.40 -5.45 -2.64
C SER A 127 14.30 -5.65 -1.13
N LYS A 128 14.05 -4.60 -0.33
CA LYS A 128 13.81 -4.75 1.10
C LYS A 128 12.50 -5.48 1.40
N ASN A 129 11.50 -5.30 0.53
CA ASN A 129 10.18 -5.91 0.67
C ASN A 129 9.96 -7.05 -0.34
N ASP A 130 11.01 -7.50 -1.04
CA ASP A 130 10.91 -8.43 -2.16
C ASP A 130 9.89 -8.01 -3.22
N LEU A 131 9.65 -6.71 -3.39
CA LEU A 131 8.71 -6.15 -4.37
C LEU A 131 9.47 -5.35 -5.43
N ARG A 132 9.08 -5.46 -6.69
CA ARG A 132 9.54 -4.54 -7.75
C ARG A 132 8.37 -4.00 -8.53
N TYR A 133 8.41 -2.70 -8.84
CA TYR A 133 7.52 -2.18 -9.87
C TYR A 133 7.84 -2.85 -11.21
N ARG A 134 6.81 -3.36 -11.87
CA ARG A 134 6.90 -3.88 -13.24
C ARG A 134 5.96 -3.10 -14.14
N PRO A 135 6.49 -2.24 -15.03
CA PRO A 135 5.66 -1.38 -15.87
C PRO A 135 4.86 -2.20 -16.87
N THR A 136 3.60 -1.80 -17.04
CA THR A 136 2.65 -2.32 -18.04
C THR A 136 2.15 -1.13 -18.87
N PRO A 137 3.01 -0.49 -19.69
CA PRO A 137 2.62 0.71 -20.41
C PRO A 137 1.53 0.40 -21.44
N PRO A 138 0.66 1.38 -21.75
CA PRO A 138 -0.22 1.29 -22.90
C PRO A 138 0.58 1.06 -24.20
N PRO A 139 -0.04 0.45 -25.23
CA PRO A 139 0.61 0.29 -26.53
C PRO A 139 1.16 1.62 -27.07
N GLY A 140 2.44 1.63 -27.48
CA GLY A 140 3.11 2.81 -28.03
C GLY A 140 3.70 3.78 -27.01
N MET A 141 3.61 3.49 -25.70
CA MET A 141 4.34 4.23 -24.66
C MET A 141 5.59 3.47 -24.21
N GLU A 142 6.67 4.21 -23.97
CA GLU A 142 7.88 3.65 -23.37
C GLU A 142 7.63 3.30 -21.90
N ALA A 143 8.08 2.12 -21.49
CA ALA A 143 8.10 1.74 -20.09
C ALA A 143 9.20 2.49 -19.36
N SER A 144 8.92 2.89 -18.12
CA SER A 144 9.93 3.35 -17.18
C SER A 144 9.92 2.46 -15.94
N HIS A 145 11.09 2.06 -15.49
CA HIS A 145 11.30 1.37 -14.21
C HIS A 145 11.33 2.35 -13.02
N VAL A 146 11.42 3.66 -13.30
CA VAL A 146 11.54 4.72 -12.28
C VAL A 146 10.25 5.49 -12.13
N VAL A 147 9.62 5.86 -13.24
CA VAL A 147 8.39 6.63 -13.29
C VAL A 147 7.23 5.67 -13.47
N PHE A 148 6.32 5.62 -12.51
CA PHE A 148 5.16 4.74 -12.61
C PHE A 148 4.18 5.26 -13.66
N THR A 149 3.49 4.33 -14.32
CA THR A 149 2.38 4.68 -15.20
C THR A 149 1.33 5.49 -14.43
N PRO A 150 0.61 6.41 -15.09
CA PRO A 150 -0.37 7.27 -14.41
C PRO A 150 -1.43 6.49 -13.62
N LYS A 151 -1.92 5.39 -14.22
CA LYS A 151 -2.91 4.50 -13.60
C LYS A 151 -2.35 3.79 -12.36
N PHE A 152 -1.11 3.32 -12.41
CA PHE A 152 -0.45 2.72 -11.26
C PHE A 152 -0.32 3.72 -10.12
N SER A 153 0.22 4.92 -10.40
CA SER A 153 0.36 6.01 -9.41
C SER A 153 -0.96 6.37 -8.74
N ARG A 154 -2.03 6.50 -9.54
CA ARG A 154 -3.37 6.84 -9.03
C ARG A 154 -3.95 5.76 -8.13
N LEU A 155 -3.83 4.48 -8.51
CA LEU A 155 -4.30 3.37 -7.69
C LEU A 155 -3.48 3.27 -6.40
N PHE A 156 -2.16 3.39 -6.49
CA PHE A 156 -1.27 3.34 -5.34
C PHE A 156 -1.61 4.44 -4.34
N ALA A 157 -1.72 5.70 -4.80
CA ALA A 157 -2.04 6.84 -3.94
C ALA A 157 -3.38 6.66 -3.21
N LYS A 158 -4.42 6.20 -3.92
CA LYS A 158 -5.75 5.92 -3.34
C LYS A 158 -5.71 4.78 -2.32
N LEU A 159 -4.98 3.72 -2.62
CA LEU A 159 -4.82 2.60 -1.69
C LEU A 159 -4.06 3.04 -0.44
N ALA A 160 -2.94 3.73 -0.60
CA ALA A 160 -2.04 4.09 0.50
C ALA A 160 -2.69 4.91 1.62
N VAL A 161 -3.66 5.78 1.30
CA VAL A 161 -4.38 6.57 2.30
C VAL A 161 -5.49 5.82 3.03
N HIS A 162 -5.84 4.60 2.59
CA HIS A 162 -6.96 3.87 3.17
C HIS A 162 -6.67 3.48 4.63
N PRO A 163 -7.60 3.68 5.57
CA PRO A 163 -7.35 3.50 6.99
C PRO A 163 -7.18 2.03 7.42
N CYS A 164 -7.53 1.06 6.58
CA CYS A 164 -7.35 -0.36 6.89
C CYS A 164 -5.88 -0.79 7.04
N TRP A 165 -4.92 0.07 6.69
CA TRP A 165 -3.50 -0.17 6.95
C TRP A 165 -3.05 0.35 8.32
N ASP A 166 -3.92 1.04 9.06
CA ASP A 166 -3.63 1.60 10.39
C ASP A 166 -2.34 2.46 10.44
N GLY A 167 -1.98 3.08 9.31
CA GLY A 167 -0.75 3.86 9.15
C GLY A 167 0.55 3.04 9.09
N TYR A 168 0.46 1.72 8.93
CA TYR A 168 1.60 0.81 8.75
C TYR A 168 1.76 0.41 7.28
N ASP A 169 2.88 0.77 6.67
CA ASP A 169 3.22 0.37 5.30
C ASP A 169 3.41 -1.14 5.16
N SER A 170 3.81 -1.83 6.23
CA SER A 170 3.96 -3.29 6.26
C SER A 170 2.66 -4.03 5.93
N LEU A 171 1.48 -3.50 6.32
CA LEU A 171 0.20 -4.12 5.96
C LEU A 171 -0.12 -3.94 4.46
N LEU A 172 0.13 -2.76 3.91
CA LEU A 172 -0.01 -2.52 2.47
C LEU A 172 0.97 -3.42 1.67
N VAL A 173 2.23 -3.50 2.11
CA VAL A 173 3.26 -4.37 1.54
C VAL A 173 2.81 -5.82 1.55
N MET A 174 2.33 -6.32 2.70
CA MET A 174 1.87 -7.71 2.83
C MET A 174 0.69 -8.00 1.90
N ALA A 175 -0.27 -7.08 1.79
CA ALA A 175 -1.40 -7.24 0.89
C ALA A 175 -0.96 -7.26 -0.60
N ILE A 176 0.00 -6.42 -0.99
CA ILE A 176 0.59 -6.44 -2.33
C ILE A 176 1.33 -7.77 -2.57
N GLN A 177 2.18 -8.19 -1.64
CA GLN A 177 2.91 -9.47 -1.72
C GLN A 177 1.95 -10.64 -1.87
N TYR A 178 0.91 -10.72 -1.05
CA TYR A 178 -0.09 -11.78 -1.11
C TYR A 178 -0.83 -11.78 -2.45
N THR A 179 -1.22 -10.61 -2.94
CA THR A 179 -1.88 -10.46 -4.25
C THR A 179 -1.02 -11.08 -5.35
N VAL A 180 0.26 -10.70 -5.42
CA VAL A 180 1.19 -11.20 -6.44
C VAL A 180 1.44 -12.70 -6.22
N LYS A 181 1.66 -13.15 -4.97
CA LYS A 181 1.91 -14.57 -4.68
C LYS A 181 0.75 -15.46 -5.09
N VAL A 182 -0.50 -15.08 -4.79
CA VAL A 182 -1.68 -15.84 -5.22
C VAL A 182 -1.81 -15.85 -6.74
N ARG A 183 -1.59 -14.70 -7.38
CA ARG A 183 -1.76 -14.55 -8.83
C ARG A 183 -0.74 -15.37 -9.64
N LEU A 184 0.50 -15.43 -9.15
CA LEU A 184 1.61 -16.13 -9.79
C LEU A 184 1.85 -17.53 -9.23
N ASP A 185 1.05 -17.93 -8.25
CA ASP A 185 1.27 -19.11 -7.42
C ASP A 185 2.72 -19.23 -6.91
N CYS A 186 3.30 -18.08 -6.52
CA CYS A 186 4.69 -17.95 -6.14
C CYS A 186 4.96 -18.62 -4.79
N ARG A 187 5.75 -19.71 -4.81
CA ARG A 187 6.11 -20.53 -3.65
C ARG A 187 7.40 -20.12 -2.95
N LEU A 188 8.00 -19.00 -3.36
CA LEU A 188 9.13 -18.44 -2.61
C LEU A 188 8.71 -18.22 -1.16
N SER A 189 9.66 -18.35 -0.22
CA SER A 189 9.48 -17.97 1.18
C SER A 189 8.72 -16.65 1.28
N TRP A 190 7.83 -16.55 2.26
CA TRP A 190 7.25 -15.25 2.54
C TRP A 190 8.35 -14.38 3.13
N PRO A 191 8.61 -13.17 2.59
CA PRO A 191 9.58 -12.26 3.18
C PRO A 191 9.27 -12.09 4.67
N ILE A 192 10.26 -12.34 5.52
CA ILE A 192 10.13 -12.21 6.98
C ILE A 192 9.59 -10.81 7.28
N ILE A 193 8.44 -10.75 7.94
CA ILE A 193 7.73 -9.51 8.19
C ILE A 193 8.17 -8.94 9.53
N ASP A 194 9.46 -8.58 9.62
CA ASP A 194 9.99 -7.88 10.78
C ASP A 194 9.28 -6.53 10.93
N GLY A 195 8.67 -6.27 12.09
CA GLY A 195 8.04 -4.98 12.40
C GLY A 195 6.56 -4.86 12.00
N LEU A 196 5.81 -5.97 12.00
CA LEU A 196 4.35 -5.88 11.98
C LEU A 196 3.79 -5.23 13.24
N PRO A 197 2.59 -4.62 13.17
CA PRO A 197 1.86 -4.28 14.37
C PRO A 197 1.61 -5.54 15.20
N TYR A 198 1.73 -5.45 16.53
CA TYR A 198 1.53 -6.58 17.45
C TYR A 198 0.28 -7.42 17.13
N HIS A 199 -0.84 -6.79 16.77
CA HIS A 199 -2.10 -7.49 16.47
C HIS A 199 -2.09 -8.30 15.15
N VAL A 200 -1.14 -8.05 14.25
CA VAL A 200 -0.91 -8.83 13.03
C VAL A 200 0.32 -9.73 13.16
N GLU A 201 1.35 -9.26 13.88
CA GLU A 201 2.57 -10.00 14.20
C GLU A 201 2.27 -11.32 14.89
N TYR A 202 1.26 -11.38 15.76
CA TYR A 202 0.83 -12.60 16.45
C TYR A 202 -0.40 -13.28 15.83
N CYS A 203 -0.67 -13.09 14.54
CA CYS A 203 -1.77 -13.83 13.90
C CYS A 203 -1.31 -15.27 13.59
N PRO A 204 -1.78 -16.30 14.33
CA PRO A 204 -1.21 -17.64 14.22
C PRO A 204 -1.46 -18.27 12.83
N ALA A 205 -2.53 -17.83 12.16
CA ALA A 205 -2.83 -18.26 10.79
C ALA A 205 -1.81 -17.72 9.78
N LEU A 206 -1.32 -16.49 9.96
CA LEU A 206 -0.33 -15.89 9.06
C LEU A 206 1.07 -16.43 9.36
N GLU A 207 1.39 -16.66 10.63
CA GLU A 207 2.62 -17.37 11.03
C GLU A 207 2.64 -18.78 10.42
N SER A 208 1.57 -19.57 10.63
CA SER A 208 1.47 -20.92 10.06
C SER A 208 1.51 -20.91 8.54
N LEU A 209 0.87 -19.95 7.87
CA LEU A 209 0.99 -19.79 6.43
C LEU A 209 2.43 -19.49 6.00
N SER A 210 3.15 -18.63 6.73
CA SER A 210 4.55 -18.31 6.48
C SER A 210 5.44 -19.55 6.62
N GLU A 211 5.26 -20.34 7.68
CA GLU A 211 5.97 -21.61 7.89
C GLU A 211 5.74 -22.58 6.72
N MET A 212 4.51 -22.66 6.22
CA MET A 212 4.22 -23.48 5.04
C MET A 212 4.99 -23.03 3.78
N PHE A 213 5.36 -21.76 3.64
CA PHE A 213 6.21 -21.32 2.54
C PHE A 213 7.67 -21.78 2.72
N ASP A 214 8.17 -21.82 3.95
CA ASP A 214 9.53 -22.24 4.27
C ASP A 214 9.69 -23.76 4.23
N ASP A 215 8.68 -24.50 4.68
CA ASP A 215 8.64 -25.97 4.68
C ASP A 215 8.43 -26.58 3.28
N ASN A 216 8.00 -25.77 2.30
CA ASN A 216 7.74 -26.19 0.92
C ASN A 216 8.99 -26.53 0.09
N GLY A 217 10.15 -26.64 0.74
CA GLY A 217 11.23 -27.48 0.24
C GLY A 217 10.87 -28.98 0.18
N HIS A 218 9.98 -29.51 1.04
CA HIS A 218 9.86 -30.97 1.21
C HIS A 218 8.46 -31.59 1.45
N HIS A 219 7.39 -30.89 1.86
CA HIS A 219 6.20 -31.62 2.37
C HIS A 219 4.76 -31.22 1.99
N LEU A 220 4.43 -30.05 1.41
CA LEU A 220 3.06 -29.86 0.87
C LEU A 220 2.96 -30.39 -0.56
N PRO A 221 1.84 -31.04 -0.93
CA PRO A 221 1.62 -31.41 -2.31
C PRO A 221 1.56 -30.13 -3.15
N ALA A 222 2.31 -30.10 -4.27
CA ALA A 222 2.35 -29.03 -5.26
C ALA A 222 0.99 -28.74 -5.96
N THR A 223 -0.12 -29.18 -5.37
CA THR A 223 -1.49 -29.11 -5.88
C THR A 223 -2.36 -28.09 -5.16
N ALA A 224 -2.02 -27.66 -3.93
CA ALA A 224 -2.80 -26.67 -3.19
C ALA A 224 -2.35 -25.24 -3.55
N SER A 225 -3.24 -24.41 -4.09
CA SER A 225 -2.99 -22.98 -4.35
C SER A 225 -2.63 -22.21 -3.07
N ILE A 226 -1.93 -21.08 -3.18
CA ILE A 226 -1.62 -20.19 -2.04
C ILE A 226 -2.87 -19.86 -1.20
N GLN A 227 -4.01 -19.62 -1.87
CA GLN A 227 -5.27 -19.36 -1.18
C GLN A 227 -5.72 -20.55 -0.34
N GLN A 228 -5.58 -21.78 -0.85
CA GLN A 228 -5.93 -23.00 -0.12
C GLN A 228 -4.98 -23.25 1.04
N MET A 229 -3.69 -22.98 0.89
CA MET A 229 -2.73 -23.03 2.01
C MET A 229 -3.15 -22.09 3.14
N HIS A 230 -3.57 -20.85 2.80
CA HIS A 230 -4.03 -19.90 3.81
C HIS A 230 -5.30 -20.39 4.52
N LEU A 231 -6.26 -20.99 3.79
CA LEU A 231 -7.43 -21.61 4.42
C LEU A 231 -7.04 -22.77 5.35
N GLN A 232 -6.11 -23.63 4.93
CA GLN A 232 -5.60 -24.74 5.75
C GLN A 232 -4.92 -24.25 7.02
N ALA A 233 -4.09 -23.19 6.92
CA ALA A 233 -3.43 -22.56 8.06
C ALA A 233 -4.44 -22.08 9.10
N ARG A 234 -5.58 -21.55 8.64
CA ARG A 234 -6.65 -21.07 9.51
C ARG A 234 -7.46 -22.21 10.13
N GLU A 235 -7.78 -23.24 9.35
CA GLU A 235 -8.52 -24.42 9.82
C GLU A 235 -7.74 -25.25 10.86
N ALA A 236 -6.41 -25.20 10.80
CA ALA A 236 -5.53 -25.88 11.76
C ALA A 236 -5.51 -25.21 13.15
N LEU A 237 -6.00 -23.98 13.30
CA LEU A 237 -6.00 -23.28 14.57
C LEU A 237 -7.02 -23.86 15.54
N THR A 238 -6.57 -24.20 16.75
CA THR A 238 -7.44 -24.65 17.84
C THR A 238 -7.61 -23.53 18.87
N GLY A 239 -8.80 -22.95 18.96
CA GLY A 239 -9.17 -21.97 20.00
C GLY A 239 -8.67 -20.53 19.79
N ALA A 240 -7.90 -20.24 18.74
CA ALA A 240 -7.51 -18.89 18.35
C ALA A 240 -8.29 -18.42 17.11
N THR A 241 -8.90 -17.23 17.18
CA THR A 241 -9.56 -16.62 16.02
C THR A 241 -8.52 -15.89 15.15
N PRO A 242 -8.51 -16.11 13.82
CA PRO A 242 -7.70 -15.30 12.91
C PRO A 242 -8.03 -13.81 13.03
N SER A 243 -7.08 -12.95 12.67
CA SER A 243 -7.31 -11.50 12.66
C SER A 243 -8.22 -11.08 11.49
N GLU A 244 -8.90 -9.94 11.60
CA GLU A 244 -9.66 -9.34 10.49
C GLU A 244 -8.77 -9.11 9.26
N PHE A 245 -7.49 -8.80 9.45
CA PHE A 245 -6.53 -8.67 8.36
C PHE A 245 -6.29 -10.01 7.64
N SER A 246 -6.21 -11.13 8.38
CA SER A 246 -6.16 -12.47 7.78
C SER A 246 -7.46 -12.78 7.01
N ASP A 247 -8.63 -12.37 7.51
CA ASP A 247 -9.92 -12.50 6.81
C ASP A 247 -9.90 -11.73 5.48
N PHE A 248 -9.41 -10.49 5.51
CA PHE A 248 -9.22 -9.66 4.34
C PHE A 248 -8.28 -10.32 3.32
N LEU A 249 -7.16 -10.88 3.77
CA LEU A 249 -6.24 -11.60 2.89
C LEU A 249 -6.91 -12.83 2.26
N VAL A 250 -7.71 -13.63 3.00
CA VAL A 250 -8.48 -14.74 2.40
C VAL A 250 -9.40 -14.24 1.27
N PHE A 251 -10.13 -13.15 1.52
CA PHE A 251 -11.02 -12.54 0.53
C PHE A 251 -10.25 -12.01 -0.69
N LEU A 252 -9.14 -11.32 -0.47
CA LEU A 252 -8.22 -10.86 -1.51
C LEU A 252 -7.71 -12.04 -2.36
N GLY A 253 -7.39 -13.17 -1.73
CA GLY A 253 -6.94 -14.39 -2.41
C GLY A 253 -8.02 -14.99 -3.32
N GLN A 254 -9.29 -14.95 -2.90
CA GLN A 254 -10.42 -15.37 -3.75
C GLN A 254 -10.48 -14.55 -5.04
N ILE A 255 -10.27 -13.24 -4.93
CA ILE A 255 -10.28 -12.33 -6.06
C ILE A 255 -9.05 -12.54 -6.95
N ALA A 256 -7.85 -12.54 -6.36
CA ALA A 256 -6.59 -12.61 -7.09
C ALA A 256 -6.50 -13.88 -7.96
N ARG A 257 -7.00 -15.01 -7.45
CA ARG A 257 -7.03 -16.29 -8.18
C ARG A 257 -7.89 -16.27 -9.45
N MET A 258 -8.83 -15.34 -9.57
CA MET A 258 -9.63 -15.18 -10.80
C MET A 258 -8.82 -14.57 -11.96
N TYR A 259 -7.62 -14.04 -11.69
CA TYR A 259 -6.78 -13.38 -12.68
C TYR A 259 -5.36 -13.96 -12.73
N PRO A 260 -5.20 -15.29 -12.89
CA PRO A 260 -3.90 -15.94 -12.82
C PRO A 260 -2.95 -15.41 -13.89
N SER A 261 -1.66 -15.45 -13.61
CA SER A 261 -0.63 -15.15 -14.61
C SER A 261 0.59 -16.05 -14.42
N SER A 262 1.12 -16.57 -15.52
CA SER A 262 2.26 -17.48 -15.53
C SER A 262 3.55 -16.84 -16.08
N ASP A 263 3.51 -15.57 -16.48
CA ASP A 263 4.46 -15.05 -17.47
C ASP A 263 5.45 -14.00 -16.95
N TYR A 264 5.74 -14.02 -15.65
CA TYR A 264 6.73 -13.09 -15.08
C TYR A 264 7.89 -13.80 -14.43
N SER A 265 9.08 -13.40 -14.86
CA SER A 265 10.29 -13.63 -14.10
C SER A 265 10.08 -13.12 -12.68
N GLN A 266 10.24 -14.02 -11.72
CA GLN A 266 10.29 -13.68 -10.30
C GLN A 266 11.74 -13.36 -9.88
N ARG A 267 12.64 -13.12 -10.86
CA ARG A 267 14.02 -12.74 -10.63
C ARG A 267 14.28 -11.33 -11.16
N TYR A 268 14.98 -10.54 -10.39
CA TYR A 268 15.44 -9.21 -10.74
C TYR A 268 16.90 -9.09 -10.37
N LEU A 269 17.77 -8.76 -11.31
CA LEU A 269 19.21 -8.70 -11.06
C LEU A 269 19.77 -9.95 -10.34
N GLY A 270 19.21 -11.12 -10.63
CA GLY A 270 19.57 -12.42 -10.04
C GLY A 270 18.99 -12.70 -8.64
N ILE A 271 18.28 -11.76 -8.02
CA ILE A 271 17.58 -11.95 -6.74
C ILE A 271 16.10 -12.24 -6.96
N SER A 272 15.48 -13.01 -6.06
CA SER A 272 14.03 -13.26 -6.13
C SER A 272 13.24 -12.03 -5.71
N MET A 273 12.32 -11.56 -6.55
CA MET A 273 11.45 -10.41 -6.29
C MET A 273 10.09 -10.58 -6.97
N LEU A 274 9.02 -10.22 -6.26
CA LEU A 274 7.65 -10.23 -6.75
C LEU A 274 7.40 -9.03 -7.69
N PRO A 275 7.05 -9.28 -8.96
CA PRO A 275 6.74 -8.21 -9.92
C PRO A 275 5.34 -7.65 -9.68
N VAL A 276 5.28 -6.41 -9.18
CA VAL A 276 4.04 -5.68 -8.92
C VAL A 276 3.64 -4.91 -10.17
N THR A 277 2.47 -5.22 -10.70
CA THR A 277 1.88 -4.59 -11.88
C THR A 277 0.68 -3.74 -11.52
N THR A 278 0.18 -2.95 -12.48
CA THR A 278 -1.08 -2.21 -12.33
C THR A 278 -2.26 -3.13 -11.99
N LYS A 279 -2.29 -4.35 -12.55
CA LYS A 279 -3.33 -5.35 -12.31
C LYS A 279 -3.42 -5.73 -10.83
N ASP A 280 -2.28 -5.87 -10.15
CA ASP A 280 -2.22 -6.22 -8.74
C ASP A 280 -2.87 -5.13 -7.87
N LEU A 281 -2.58 -3.86 -8.16
CA LEU A 281 -3.23 -2.74 -7.45
C LEU A 281 -4.73 -2.63 -7.76
N GLN A 282 -5.18 -3.01 -8.96
CA GLN A 282 -6.62 -3.05 -9.28
C GLN A 282 -7.34 -4.14 -8.48
N ILE A 283 -6.76 -5.33 -8.41
CA ILE A 283 -7.27 -6.45 -7.60
C ILE A 283 -7.36 -6.02 -6.13
N LEU A 284 -6.30 -5.42 -5.60
CA LEU A 284 -6.26 -4.96 -4.22
C LEU A 284 -7.27 -3.83 -3.95
N THR A 285 -7.41 -2.87 -4.86
CA THR A 285 -8.41 -1.79 -4.77
C THR A 285 -9.82 -2.36 -4.73
N MET A 286 -10.11 -3.36 -5.57
CA MET A 286 -11.41 -4.02 -5.59
C MET A 286 -11.67 -4.82 -4.30
N ALA A 287 -10.64 -5.47 -3.75
CA ALA A 287 -10.75 -6.18 -2.47
C ALA A 287 -11.06 -5.21 -1.33
N VAL A 288 -10.30 -4.12 -1.19
CA VAL A 288 -10.52 -3.11 -0.15
C VAL A 288 -11.92 -2.50 -0.25
N LYS A 289 -12.40 -2.22 -1.47
CA LYS A 289 -13.75 -1.67 -1.72
C LYS A 289 -14.88 -2.63 -1.35
N ARG A 290 -14.66 -3.95 -1.45
CA ARG A 290 -15.73 -4.96 -1.34
C ARG A 290 -15.69 -5.78 -0.05
N PHE A 291 -14.59 -5.74 0.68
CA PHE A 291 -14.48 -6.44 1.95
C PHE A 291 -15.39 -5.77 2.98
N ASP A 292 -16.14 -6.56 3.74
CA ASP A 292 -17.02 -6.05 4.78
C ASP A 292 -16.23 -5.86 6.08
N TRP A 293 -15.53 -4.74 6.15
CA TRP A 293 -14.76 -4.36 7.34
C TRP A 293 -15.68 -4.26 8.57
N GLU A 294 -15.26 -4.81 9.70
CA GLU A 294 -15.92 -4.64 10.99
C GLU A 294 -15.82 -3.19 11.46
N ASN A 295 -14.65 -2.58 11.26
CA ASN A 295 -14.44 -1.17 11.57
C ASN A 295 -15.19 -0.27 10.56
N ILE A 296 -16.17 0.47 11.07
CA ILE A 296 -17.00 1.38 10.27
C ILE A 296 -16.18 2.45 9.55
N ASP A 297 -15.07 2.88 10.15
CA ASP A 297 -14.18 3.90 9.59
C ASP A 297 -13.43 3.40 8.35
N TRP A 298 -13.41 2.08 8.12
CA TRP A 298 -12.72 1.43 7.02
C TRP A 298 -13.65 1.02 5.88
N LYS A 299 -14.97 1.23 6.01
CA LYS A 299 -15.95 0.81 5.00
C LYS A 299 -16.02 1.71 3.76
N ASP A 300 -15.46 2.92 3.81
CA ASP A 300 -15.49 3.84 2.67
C ASP A 300 -14.49 3.45 1.58
N THR A 301 -14.77 3.82 0.33
CA THR A 301 -13.90 3.40 -0.78
C THR A 301 -12.53 4.11 -0.78
N PRO A 302 -11.46 3.48 -1.30
CA PRO A 302 -10.15 4.14 -1.45
C PRO A 302 -10.21 5.48 -2.20
N LYS A 303 -11.12 5.61 -3.18
CA LYS A 303 -11.35 6.88 -3.90
C LYS A 303 -11.92 7.96 -2.98
N ALA A 304 -12.98 7.64 -2.22
CA ALA A 304 -13.63 8.59 -1.32
C ALA A 304 -12.70 9.05 -0.19
N VAL A 305 -11.93 8.12 0.38
CA VAL A 305 -10.91 8.45 1.41
C VAL A 305 -9.83 9.36 0.83
N PHE A 306 -9.33 9.08 -0.37
CA PHE A 306 -8.34 9.92 -1.03
C PHE A 306 -8.86 11.35 -1.33
N GLU A 307 -10.06 11.48 -1.87
CA GLU A 307 -10.68 12.79 -2.12
C GLU A 307 -10.89 13.58 -0.81
N ALA A 308 -11.18 12.89 0.31
CA ALA A 308 -11.24 13.51 1.62
C ALA A 308 -9.86 13.92 2.15
N PHE A 309 -8.84 13.08 1.95
CA PHE A 309 -7.45 13.35 2.29
C PHE A 309 -6.91 14.58 1.57
N GLU A 310 -7.20 14.72 0.27
CA GLU A 310 -6.86 15.92 -0.51
C GLU A 310 -7.53 17.18 0.05
N ARG A 311 -8.85 17.13 0.30
CA ARG A 311 -9.61 18.26 0.88
C ARG A 311 -9.09 18.68 2.26
N LYS A 312 -8.56 17.74 3.03
CA LYS A 312 -7.96 17.97 4.35
C LYS A 312 -6.51 18.49 4.29
N GLY A 313 -5.98 18.72 3.09
CA GLY A 313 -4.62 19.24 2.91
C GLY A 313 -3.53 18.18 2.94
N GLY A 314 -3.87 16.90 2.75
CA GLY A 314 -2.87 15.82 2.75
C GLY A 314 -1.82 15.91 1.62
N LEU A 315 -2.09 16.72 0.60
CA LEU A 315 -1.18 17.01 -0.53
C LEU A 315 -0.65 18.45 -0.53
N SER A 316 -0.71 19.16 0.59
CA SER A 316 -0.26 20.55 0.69
C SER A 316 1.22 20.72 0.29
N ASP A 317 1.56 21.88 -0.27
CA ASP A 317 2.90 22.14 -0.84
C ASP A 317 4.01 22.32 0.21
N ASP A 318 3.67 22.42 1.49
CA ASP A 318 4.61 22.39 2.61
C ASP A 318 5.11 20.96 2.92
N GLN A 319 4.46 19.93 2.36
CA GLN A 319 4.87 18.53 2.48
C GLN A 319 6.04 18.17 1.56
N TYR A 320 6.77 17.13 1.94
CA TYR A 320 7.82 16.56 1.10
C TYR A 320 7.24 15.70 -0.05
N PRO A 321 7.91 15.65 -1.22
CA PRO A 321 9.01 16.53 -1.62
C PRO A 321 8.50 17.94 -1.95
N ARG A 322 9.25 18.97 -1.51
CA ARG A 322 8.83 20.38 -1.61
C ARG A 322 9.00 20.96 -3.02
N ASN A 323 9.82 20.34 -3.85
CA ASN A 323 10.06 20.77 -5.22
C ASN A 323 10.62 19.61 -6.08
N ASN A 324 10.70 19.86 -7.39
CA ASN A 324 11.16 18.89 -8.38
C ASN A 324 12.61 18.43 -8.14
N GLN A 325 13.50 19.34 -7.71
CA GLN A 325 14.89 19.01 -7.42
C GLN A 325 15.00 18.05 -6.22
N GLU A 326 14.19 18.28 -5.19
CA GLU A 326 14.11 17.43 -4.02
C GLU A 326 13.53 16.05 -4.36
N LEU A 327 12.43 15.99 -5.13
CA LEU A 327 11.89 14.73 -5.64
C LEU A 327 12.94 13.94 -6.41
N LYS A 328 13.63 14.59 -7.36
CA LYS A 328 14.70 13.98 -8.16
C LYS A 328 15.79 13.37 -7.29
N ARG A 329 16.21 14.10 -6.26
CA ARG A 329 17.22 13.68 -5.30
C ARG A 329 16.74 12.49 -4.46
N PHE A 330 15.49 12.51 -3.99
CA PHE A 330 14.92 11.44 -3.17
C PHE A 330 14.76 10.14 -3.95
N ILE A 331 14.25 10.21 -5.18
CA ILE A 331 14.19 9.05 -6.08
C ILE A 331 15.58 8.44 -6.26
N ARG A 332 16.60 9.26 -6.57
CA ARG A 332 17.98 8.76 -6.74
C ARG A 332 18.49 8.03 -5.51
N ARG A 333 18.18 8.52 -4.31
CA ARG A 333 18.60 7.91 -3.05
C ARG A 333 17.92 6.55 -2.86
N ALA A 334 16.59 6.50 -2.96
CA ALA A 334 15.82 5.27 -2.81
C ALA A 334 16.28 4.18 -3.81
N LEU A 335 16.42 4.54 -5.09
CA LEU A 335 16.90 3.60 -6.11
C LEU A 335 18.32 3.09 -5.81
N ARG A 336 19.25 3.97 -5.44
CA ARG A 336 20.62 3.57 -5.12
C ARG A 336 20.69 2.67 -3.88
N ILE A 337 19.85 2.90 -2.88
CA ILE A 337 19.75 2.03 -1.69
C ILE A 337 19.29 0.63 -2.10
N SER A 338 18.24 0.54 -2.92
CA SER A 338 17.74 -0.74 -3.44
C SER A 338 18.85 -1.51 -4.18
N TYR A 339 19.57 -0.85 -5.10
CA TYR A 339 20.70 -1.46 -5.82
C TYR A 339 21.87 -1.84 -4.91
N HIS A 340 22.15 -1.05 -3.88
CA HIS A 340 23.19 -1.38 -2.91
C HIS A 340 22.82 -2.60 -2.07
N SER A 341 21.55 -2.72 -1.67
CA SER A 341 21.01 -3.91 -1.00
C SER A 341 21.13 -5.16 -1.90
N VAL A 342 20.75 -5.05 -3.18
CA VAL A 342 20.93 -6.13 -4.17
C VAL A 342 22.39 -6.55 -4.28
N ALA A 343 23.32 -5.60 -4.37
CA ALA A 343 24.75 -5.90 -4.45
C ALA A 343 25.26 -6.61 -3.19
N GLY A 344 24.84 -6.16 -1.99
CA GLY A 344 25.19 -6.81 -0.73
C GLY A 344 24.64 -8.24 -0.63
N TRP A 345 23.42 -8.49 -1.12
CA TRP A 345 22.87 -9.84 -1.21
C TRP A 345 23.67 -10.73 -2.18
N ARG A 346 24.01 -10.19 -3.36
CA ARG A 346 24.82 -10.90 -4.35
C ARG A 346 26.23 -11.21 -3.85
N ASP A 347 26.87 -10.30 -3.11
CA ASP A 347 28.17 -10.56 -2.48
C ASP A 347 28.07 -11.71 -1.45
N ARG A 348 26.97 -11.79 -0.71
CA ARG A 348 26.73 -12.90 0.22
C ARG A 348 26.56 -14.24 -0.50
N ILE A 349 25.81 -14.29 -1.59
CA ILE A 349 25.55 -15.54 -2.34
C ILE A 349 26.70 -15.96 -3.26
N ARG A 350 27.49 -15.01 -3.79
CA ARG A 350 28.74 -15.35 -4.49
C ARG A 350 29.70 -16.16 -3.64
N ARG A 351 29.67 -15.96 -2.31
CA ARG A 351 30.48 -16.75 -1.37
C ARG A 351 29.96 -18.17 -1.17
N THR A 352 28.76 -18.50 -1.66
CA THR A 352 28.10 -19.80 -1.48
C THR A 352 27.90 -20.59 -2.78
N ASP A 353 28.58 -20.19 -3.88
CA ASP A 353 28.83 -20.96 -5.11
C ASP A 353 27.60 -21.22 -6.01
N LEU A 354 27.46 -20.47 -7.12
CA LEU A 354 26.64 -20.84 -8.30
C LEU A 354 26.93 -19.90 -9.50
N ALA A 355 26.89 -20.49 -10.70
CA ALA A 355 27.08 -19.80 -11.99
C ALA A 355 26.09 -18.63 -12.15
N TYR A 356 26.62 -17.44 -12.44
CA TYR A 356 25.83 -16.22 -12.51
C TYR A 356 25.31 -15.95 -13.92
N GLU A 357 23.99 -15.88 -14.07
CA GLU A 357 23.37 -15.19 -15.20
C GLU A 357 23.73 -13.70 -15.17
N THR A 358 23.89 -13.10 -16.35
CA THR A 358 24.07 -11.66 -16.51
C THR A 358 22.83 -10.95 -15.96
N PRO A 359 22.96 -10.13 -14.91
CA PRO A 359 21.82 -9.43 -14.31
C PRO A 359 21.21 -8.47 -15.33
N SER A 360 19.91 -8.58 -15.58
CA SER A 360 19.16 -7.61 -16.38
C SER A 360 18.00 -7.07 -15.55
N ASP A 361 17.74 -5.77 -15.69
CA ASP A 361 16.54 -5.11 -15.19
C ASP A 361 15.57 -4.70 -16.30
N ASN A 362 15.92 -4.90 -17.58
CA ASN A 362 15.20 -4.41 -18.76
C ASN A 362 14.03 -5.32 -19.19
N GLU A 363 13.38 -5.97 -18.24
CA GLU A 363 12.19 -6.75 -18.57
C GLU A 363 11.02 -5.75 -18.68
N VAL A 364 10.20 -5.79 -19.74
CA VAL A 364 8.96 -4.99 -19.88
C VAL A 364 7.84 -5.88 -20.44
N LEU A 365 6.58 -5.61 -20.10
CA LEU A 365 5.42 -6.36 -20.62
C LEU A 365 4.60 -5.52 -21.59
N PRO A 366 4.00 -6.14 -22.63
CA PRO A 366 2.93 -5.50 -23.38
C PRO A 366 1.74 -5.23 -22.45
N GLY A 367 1.15 -4.04 -22.54
CA GLY A 367 0.04 -3.64 -21.67
C GLY A 367 -1.23 -4.46 -21.93
N ASP A 368 -1.65 -5.24 -20.94
CA ASP A 368 -3.02 -5.76 -20.83
C ASP A 368 -3.77 -4.98 -19.74
N GLU A 369 -4.30 -3.82 -20.13
CA GLU A 369 -5.14 -3.01 -19.25
C GLU A 369 -6.64 -3.30 -19.41
N SER A 370 -7.02 -4.31 -20.20
CA SER A 370 -8.36 -4.47 -20.77
C SER A 370 -9.44 -5.02 -19.83
N GLY A 371 -9.08 -5.42 -18.61
CA GLY A 371 -9.99 -6.21 -17.75
C GLY A 371 -10.70 -5.48 -16.62
N PHE A 372 -10.56 -4.17 -16.46
CA PHE A 372 -11.22 -3.42 -15.38
C PHE A 372 -11.67 -2.05 -15.87
N GLU A 373 -12.99 -1.88 -16.04
CA GLU A 373 -13.61 -0.56 -16.21
C GLU A 373 -13.34 0.28 -14.95
N SER A 374 -12.87 1.49 -15.15
CA SER A 374 -12.48 2.43 -14.09
C SER A 374 -13.68 3.25 -13.62
N ASP A 375 -14.01 3.18 -12.32
CA ASP A 375 -14.81 4.16 -11.59
C ASP A 375 -13.96 5.32 -11.03
#